data_AF-A0A024T9C4-F1
#
_entry.id   AF-A0A024T9C4-F1
#
_cell.length_a   1.000
_cell.length_b   1.000
_cell.length_c   1.000
_cell.angle_alpha   90.00
_cell.angle_beta   90.00
_cell.angle_gamma   90.00
#
_symmetry.space_group_name_H-M   'P 1'
#
loop_
_entity.id
_entity.type
_entity.pdbx_description
1 polymer ?
#
loop_
_entity_poly.entity_id
_entity_poly.type
_entity_poly.pdbx_seq_one_letter_code
_entity_poly.pdbx_strand_id
1 'polypeptide(L)'
;MINSPTNNAIVYNIANHTSITVNLVKATPDSVVPSANPSASYKLVHASTIGGTATYVLERSLEATTATDVAILLEAPTIVSLAVGMTAFPDFHHIQGSAELQVSSRGVVAVAPPAATTTPVVPAVASLCDEAAVASTLSVRLGNGPLSMQSVLVGKSACVRVTSSDLLFAWFGLSFTPTTNMINAPTNNAIVYQQRVLK
;
A
#
# COMPACT_ATOMS: atom_id res chain seq x y z
N MET A 1 -9.30 -4.33 4.52
CA MET A 1 -9.50 -3.47 3.33
C MET A 1 -10.50 -4.18 2.42
N ILE A 2 -11.69 -3.62 2.20
CA ILE A 2 -12.58 -4.03 1.10
C ILE A 2 -13.00 -2.74 0.44
N ASN A 3 -12.94 -2.69 -0.89
CA ASN A 3 -13.48 -1.58 -1.65
C ASN A 3 -14.65 -2.05 -2.51
N SER A 4 -15.57 -1.14 -2.77
CA SER A 4 -16.56 -1.28 -3.83
C SER A 4 -16.31 -0.17 -4.87
N PRO A 5 -15.97 -0.51 -6.12
CA PRO A 5 -15.76 -1.86 -6.65
C PRO A 5 -14.57 -2.59 -6.00
N THR A 6 -14.58 -3.93 -6.06
CA THR A 6 -13.48 -4.78 -5.57
C THR A 6 -12.17 -4.40 -6.24
N ASN A 7 -11.15 -4.17 -5.43
CA ASN A 7 -9.79 -3.99 -5.89
C ASN A 7 -8.85 -5.01 -5.24
N ASN A 8 -7.57 -4.96 -5.56
CA ASN A 8 -6.56 -5.85 -4.98
C ASN A 8 -5.62 -5.10 -4.02
N ALA A 9 -4.92 -5.86 -3.20
CA ALA A 9 -3.84 -5.38 -2.35
C ALA A 9 -2.64 -6.31 -2.46
N ILE A 10 -1.45 -5.74 -2.35
CA ILE A 10 -0.26 -6.51 -2.02
C ILE A 10 -0.12 -6.56 -0.50
N VAL A 11 0.13 -7.74 0.05
CA VAL A 11 0.43 -7.97 1.47
C VAL A 11 1.85 -8.50 1.57
N TYR A 12 2.69 -7.80 2.31
CA TYR A 12 4.05 -8.19 2.60
C TYR A 12 4.16 -8.81 3.98
N ASN A 13 4.76 -9.99 4.05
CA ASN A 13 5.09 -10.68 5.29
C ASN A 13 6.54 -10.35 5.69
N ILE A 14 6.70 -9.78 6.88
CA ILE A 14 7.99 -9.26 7.34
C ILE A 14 8.96 -10.38 7.70
N ALA A 15 8.47 -11.49 8.26
CA ALA A 15 9.33 -12.54 8.79
C ALA A 15 10.06 -13.33 7.70
N ASN A 16 9.41 -13.54 6.56
CA ASN A 16 9.95 -14.35 5.46
C ASN A 16 10.26 -13.52 4.19
N HIS A 17 10.06 -12.21 4.23
CA HIS A 17 10.31 -11.28 3.12
C HIS A 17 9.55 -11.64 1.84
N THR A 18 8.36 -12.25 1.99
CA THR A 18 7.50 -12.62 0.86
C THR A 18 6.30 -11.70 0.73
N SER A 19 5.70 -11.67 -0.46
CA SER A 19 4.47 -10.95 -0.70
C SER A 19 3.42 -11.82 -1.39
N ILE A 20 2.16 -11.55 -1.11
CA ILE A 20 1.01 -12.10 -1.83
C ILE A 20 0.12 -10.95 -2.33
N THR A 21 -0.42 -11.07 -3.54
CA THR A 21 -1.50 -10.19 -4.00
C THR A 21 -2.83 -10.88 -3.76
N VAL A 22 -3.76 -10.16 -3.12
CA VAL A 22 -5.08 -10.67 -2.76
C VAL A 22 -6.16 -9.75 -3.30
N ASN A 23 -7.26 -10.34 -3.76
CA ASN A 23 -8.46 -9.61 -4.14
C ASN A 23 -9.26 -9.30 -2.87
N LEU A 24 -9.63 -8.04 -2.69
CA LEU A 24 -10.31 -7.55 -1.50
C LEU A 24 -11.82 -7.75 -1.63
N VAL A 25 -12.24 -9.02 -1.63
CA VAL A 25 -13.63 -9.41 -1.90
C VAL A 25 -14.50 -9.38 -0.63
N LYS A 26 -13.92 -9.73 0.52
CA LYS A 26 -14.64 -9.87 1.81
C LYS A 26 -13.72 -9.53 3.00
N ALA A 27 -14.33 -9.27 4.17
CA ALA A 27 -13.67 -8.71 5.34
C ALA A 27 -12.96 -9.77 6.19
N THR A 28 -13.34 -11.03 6.03
CA THR A 28 -12.98 -12.09 6.95
C THR A 28 -11.69 -12.78 6.51
N PRO A 29 -10.82 -13.20 7.44
CA PRO A 29 -9.55 -13.85 7.11
C PRO A 29 -9.70 -15.12 6.26
N ASP A 30 -10.78 -15.87 6.44
CA ASP A 30 -11.13 -17.07 5.67
C ASP A 30 -11.59 -16.78 4.23
N SER A 31 -11.80 -15.50 3.90
CA SER A 31 -12.23 -15.06 2.56
C SER A 31 -11.13 -14.34 1.79
N VAL A 32 -9.87 -14.51 2.18
CA VAL A 32 -8.73 -14.05 1.39
C VAL A 32 -8.67 -14.84 0.09
N VAL A 33 -8.80 -14.14 -1.03
CA VAL A 33 -8.73 -14.72 -2.37
C VAL A 33 -7.42 -14.28 -3.01
N PRO A 34 -6.42 -15.16 -3.18
CA PRO A 34 -5.22 -14.83 -3.94
C PRO A 34 -5.55 -14.38 -5.36
N SER A 35 -4.81 -13.39 -5.87
CA SER A 35 -4.91 -13.01 -7.28
C SER A 35 -4.44 -14.17 -8.16
N ALA A 36 -5.16 -14.45 -9.24
CA ALA A 36 -4.79 -15.49 -10.20
C ALA A 36 -3.53 -15.13 -11.00
N ASN A 37 -3.21 -13.83 -11.11
CA ASN A 37 -2.00 -13.34 -11.77
C ASN A 37 -1.40 -12.18 -10.96
N PRO A 38 -0.76 -12.46 -9.82
CA PRO A 38 -0.29 -11.41 -8.91
C PRO A 38 0.74 -10.50 -9.58
N SER A 39 1.61 -11.06 -10.42
CA SER A 39 2.66 -10.34 -11.15
C SER A 39 2.16 -9.42 -12.25
N ALA A 40 0.91 -9.58 -12.74
CA ALA A 40 0.32 -8.60 -13.65
C ALA A 40 0.06 -7.26 -12.94
N SER A 41 -0.34 -7.31 -11.68
CA SER A 41 -0.61 -6.13 -10.86
C SER A 41 0.66 -5.62 -10.21
N TYR A 42 1.30 -6.44 -9.36
CA TYR A 42 2.46 -6.06 -8.57
C TYR A 42 3.58 -7.07 -8.74
N LYS A 43 4.77 -6.59 -9.08
CA LYS A 43 5.98 -7.40 -9.10
C LYS A 43 6.90 -6.94 -7.97
N LEU A 44 7.08 -7.78 -6.95
CA LEU A 44 8.07 -7.53 -5.90
C LEU A 44 9.47 -7.58 -6.52
N VAL A 45 10.27 -6.52 -6.35
CA VAL A 45 11.65 -6.42 -6.85
C VAL A 45 12.70 -6.43 -5.74
N HIS A 46 12.33 -5.97 -4.54
CA HIS A 46 13.20 -5.95 -3.37
C HIS A 46 12.39 -6.12 -2.09
N ALA A 47 12.97 -6.78 -1.10
CA ALA A 47 12.42 -6.91 0.25
C ALA A 47 13.55 -7.04 1.26
N SER A 48 13.46 -6.35 2.39
CA SER A 48 14.48 -6.42 3.44
C SER A 48 13.95 -5.91 4.78
N THR A 49 14.57 -6.36 5.87
CA THR A 49 14.43 -5.74 7.19
C THR A 49 15.83 -5.40 7.70
N ILE A 50 16.22 -4.12 7.63
CA ILE A 50 17.55 -3.65 8.02
C ILE A 50 17.38 -2.49 9.01
N GLY A 51 18.15 -2.52 10.11
CA GLY A 51 18.18 -1.41 11.08
C GLY A 51 16.81 -1.04 11.65
N GLY A 52 15.94 -2.03 11.87
CA GLY A 52 14.59 -1.79 12.39
C GLY A 52 13.55 -1.38 11.35
N THR A 53 13.93 -1.24 10.08
CA THR A 53 13.04 -0.82 9.01
C THR A 53 12.73 -1.99 8.07
N ALA A 54 11.47 -2.41 8.05
CA ALA A 54 10.95 -3.29 7.01
C ALA A 54 10.72 -2.48 5.73
N THR A 55 11.24 -2.96 4.61
CA THR A 55 11.17 -2.31 3.30
C THR A 55 10.76 -3.35 2.27
N TYR A 56 9.84 -2.98 1.39
CA TYR A 56 9.71 -3.65 0.11
C TYR A 56 9.68 -2.63 -1.03
N VAL A 57 10.07 -3.08 -2.21
CA VAL A 57 9.94 -2.35 -3.46
C VAL A 57 9.18 -3.22 -4.44
N LEU A 58 8.21 -2.63 -5.11
CA LEU A 58 7.42 -3.27 -6.15
C LEU A 58 7.43 -2.44 -7.43
N GLU A 59 7.30 -3.11 -8.56
CA GLU A 59 6.93 -2.49 -9.82
C GLU A 59 5.41 -2.67 -9.99
N ARG A 60 4.70 -1.56 -10.21
CA ARG A 60 3.25 -1.52 -10.47
C ARG A 60 2.99 -0.79 -11.79
N SER A 61 2.34 -1.46 -12.75
CA SER A 61 1.91 -0.80 -13.99
C SER A 61 0.97 0.37 -13.68
N LEU A 62 1.11 1.48 -14.43
CA LEU A 62 0.23 2.63 -14.28
C LEU A 62 -1.19 2.31 -14.75
N GLU A 63 -1.31 1.52 -15.82
CA GLU A 63 -2.59 1.01 -16.30
C GLU A 63 -3.13 -0.10 -15.39
N ALA A 64 -4.45 -0.23 -15.32
CA ALA A 64 -5.10 -1.39 -14.72
C ALA A 64 -4.86 -2.61 -15.64
N THR A 65 -4.16 -3.62 -15.15
CA THR A 65 -3.80 -4.82 -15.93
C THR A 65 -4.68 -6.01 -15.57
N THR A 66 -5.36 -5.95 -14.43
CA THR A 66 -6.37 -6.89 -13.96
C THR A 66 -7.68 -6.16 -13.62
N ALA A 67 -8.80 -6.88 -13.56
CA ALA A 67 -10.11 -6.30 -13.26
C ALA A 67 -10.22 -5.68 -11.85
N THR A 68 -9.30 -6.02 -10.96
CA THR A 68 -9.22 -5.53 -9.58
C THR A 68 -8.16 -4.46 -9.40
N ASP A 69 -7.48 -4.04 -10.48
CA ASP A 69 -6.57 -2.92 -10.40
C ASP A 69 -7.31 -1.60 -10.46
N VAL A 70 -6.74 -0.62 -9.77
CA VAL A 70 -7.02 0.80 -9.99
C VAL A 70 -5.86 1.37 -10.81
N ALA A 71 -6.18 2.11 -11.86
CA ALA A 71 -5.19 2.81 -12.65
C ALA A 71 -4.57 3.97 -11.86
N ILE A 72 -3.27 4.17 -12.01
CA ILE A 72 -2.54 5.31 -11.45
C ILE A 72 -2.45 6.36 -12.56
N LEU A 73 -3.28 7.39 -12.46
CA LEU A 73 -3.24 8.52 -13.35
C LEU A 73 -2.14 9.49 -12.90
N LEU A 74 -1.18 9.77 -13.77
CA LEU A 74 -0.10 10.71 -13.45
C LEU A 74 -0.67 12.12 -13.26
N GLU A 75 -0.08 12.84 -12.32
CA GLU A 75 -0.46 14.21 -11.96
C GLU A 75 -1.91 14.38 -11.47
N ALA A 76 -2.63 13.27 -11.26
CA ALA A 76 -3.95 13.25 -10.67
C ALA A 76 -3.90 12.58 -9.30
N PRO A 77 -4.81 12.96 -8.39
CA PRO A 77 -4.93 12.27 -7.12
C PRO A 77 -5.26 10.78 -7.29
N THR A 78 -4.59 9.95 -6.51
CA THR A 78 -4.86 8.52 -6.35
C THR A 78 -4.97 8.22 -4.85
N ILE A 79 -5.90 7.34 -4.49
CA ILE A 79 -6.08 6.93 -3.09
C ILE A 79 -5.26 5.67 -2.85
N VAL A 80 -4.47 5.70 -1.79
CA VAL A 80 -3.68 4.56 -1.33
C VAL A 80 -4.14 4.18 0.06
N SER A 81 -4.69 2.97 0.19
CA SER A 81 -5.06 2.40 1.49
C SER A 81 -3.97 1.48 2.03
N LEU A 82 -3.86 1.45 3.36
CA LEU A 82 -2.95 0.61 4.09
C LEU A 82 -3.69 -0.24 5.13
N ALA A 83 -3.08 -1.37 5.45
CA ALA A 83 -3.44 -2.20 6.58
C ALA A 83 -2.18 -2.84 7.16
N VAL A 84 -2.08 -2.95 8.48
CA VAL A 84 -0.96 -3.64 9.15
C VAL A 84 -1.51 -4.60 10.21
N GLY A 85 -0.87 -5.74 10.39
CA GLY A 85 -1.22 -6.70 11.43
C GLY A 85 0.00 -7.12 12.24
N MET A 86 -0.24 -7.37 13.52
CA MET A 86 0.76 -7.85 14.49
C MET A 86 0.77 -9.37 14.63
N THR A 87 -0.24 -10.05 14.06
CA THR A 87 -0.42 -11.51 14.04
C THR A 87 -0.16 -12.07 12.64
N ALA A 88 -0.01 -13.39 12.52
CA ALA A 88 0.23 -14.03 11.23
C ALA A 88 -0.92 -13.78 10.24
N PHE A 89 -0.58 -13.43 9.00
CA PHE A 89 -1.57 -13.32 7.92
C PHE A 89 -2.03 -14.72 7.45
N PRO A 90 -3.32 -14.94 7.12
CA PRO A 90 -4.41 -13.96 7.12
C PRO A 90 -5.02 -13.76 8.50
N ASP A 91 -5.20 -12.48 8.88
CA ASP A 91 -5.92 -12.06 10.08
C ASP A 91 -6.42 -10.61 9.88
N PHE A 92 -7.22 -10.11 10.82
CA PHE A 92 -7.63 -8.72 10.86
C PHE A 92 -6.43 -7.80 11.09
N HIS A 93 -6.42 -6.66 10.39
CA HIS A 93 -5.43 -5.62 10.65
C HIS A 93 -5.68 -4.94 12.00
N HIS A 94 -4.59 -4.55 12.65
CA HIS A 94 -4.59 -3.78 13.89
C HIS A 94 -4.61 -2.27 13.61
N ILE A 95 -3.96 -1.83 12.52
CA ILE A 95 -3.98 -0.44 12.07
C ILE A 95 -4.37 -0.40 10.60
N GLN A 96 -5.15 0.61 10.25
CA GLN A 96 -5.64 0.85 8.90
C GLN A 96 -5.64 2.34 8.57
N GLY A 97 -5.68 2.68 7.29
CA GLY A 97 -5.79 4.08 6.86
C GLY A 97 -5.78 4.25 5.35
N SER A 98 -5.96 5.49 4.91
CA SER A 98 -5.87 5.89 3.52
C SER A 98 -5.16 7.23 3.39
N ALA A 99 -4.48 7.45 2.26
CA ALA A 99 -3.86 8.70 1.89
C ALA A 99 -4.23 9.05 0.45
N GLU A 100 -4.47 10.33 0.17
CA GLU A 100 -4.60 10.84 -1.19
C GLU A 100 -3.24 11.37 -1.63
N LEU A 101 -2.70 10.77 -2.69
CA LEU A 101 -1.35 11.00 -3.18
C LEU A 101 -1.40 11.38 -4.66
N GLN A 102 -0.39 12.09 -5.15
CA GLN A 102 -0.18 12.32 -6.57
C GLN A 102 1.14 11.67 -6.99
N VAL A 103 1.09 10.81 -8.00
CA VAL A 103 2.27 10.18 -8.60
C VAL A 103 2.65 10.97 -9.84
N SER A 104 3.93 11.27 -9.99
CA SER A 104 4.45 12.19 -11.01
C SER A 104 5.88 11.82 -11.42
N SER A 105 6.39 12.52 -12.42
CA SER A 105 7.83 12.51 -12.75
C SER A 105 8.72 13.09 -11.64
N ARG A 106 8.13 13.60 -10.56
CA ARG A 106 8.79 14.14 -9.36
C ARG A 106 8.75 13.18 -8.18
N GLY A 107 8.16 12.01 -8.37
CA GLY A 107 7.89 11.02 -7.35
C GLY A 107 6.47 11.12 -6.81
N VAL A 108 6.29 10.68 -5.57
CA VAL A 108 4.98 10.72 -4.90
C VAL A 108 4.93 11.91 -3.94
N VAL A 109 3.81 12.61 -3.91
CA VAL A 109 3.54 13.69 -2.97
C VAL A 109 2.17 13.48 -2.32
N ALA A 110 2.04 13.87 -1.05
CA ALA A 110 0.72 13.95 -0.42
C ALA A 110 -0.07 15.11 -1.04
N VAL A 111 -1.35 14.88 -1.33
CA VAL A 111 -2.26 15.96 -1.73
C VAL A 111 -2.64 16.74 -0.46
N ALA A 112 -1.91 17.82 -0.18
CA ALA A 112 -2.25 18.78 0.89
C ALA A 112 -3.21 19.86 0.36
N PRO A 113 -3.95 20.59 1.23
CA PRO A 113 -4.50 21.89 0.85
C PRO A 113 -3.38 22.79 0.34
N PRO A 114 -3.63 23.71 -0.61
CA PRO A 114 -2.60 24.39 -1.39
C PRO A 114 -1.72 25.30 -0.50
N ALA A 115 -0.62 24.76 -0.02
CA ALA A 115 0.57 25.48 0.41
C ALA A 115 1.73 24.49 0.49
N ALA A 116 2.48 24.35 -0.60
CA ALA A 116 3.73 23.59 -0.61
C ALA A 116 4.88 24.50 -1.04
N THR A 117 5.87 24.59 -0.17
CA THR A 117 7.18 25.22 -0.38
C THR A 117 7.89 24.58 -1.58
N THR A 118 8.52 25.43 -2.40
CA THR A 118 9.27 25.05 -3.59
C THR A 118 10.65 24.49 -3.22
N THR A 119 10.73 23.20 -2.90
CA THR A 119 12.01 22.48 -2.88
C THR A 119 12.42 22.17 -4.32
N PRO A 120 13.71 22.28 -4.72
CA PRO A 120 14.15 21.90 -6.05
C PRO A 120 13.86 20.42 -6.28
N VAL A 121 13.18 20.12 -7.38
CA VAL A 121 12.69 18.77 -7.63
C VAL A 121 13.60 18.08 -8.65
N VAL A 122 14.28 17.04 -8.20
CA VAL A 122 15.00 16.12 -9.10
C VAL A 122 13.97 15.23 -9.81
N PRO A 123 14.06 15.01 -11.13
CA PRO A 123 13.19 14.07 -11.83
C PRO A 123 13.36 12.66 -11.25
N ALA A 124 12.27 12.10 -10.73
CA ALA A 124 12.17 10.72 -10.29
C ALA A 124 11.77 9.83 -11.47
N VAL A 125 12.67 9.69 -12.44
CA VAL A 125 12.55 8.76 -13.56
C VAL A 125 13.78 7.86 -13.59
N ALA A 126 13.58 6.55 -13.68
CA ALA A 126 14.64 5.54 -13.73
C ALA A 126 14.45 4.59 -14.91
N SER A 127 15.55 3.94 -15.32
CA SER A 127 15.54 2.91 -16.37
C SER A 127 15.14 1.52 -15.86
N LEU A 128 15.27 1.29 -14.56
CA LEU A 128 14.92 0.04 -13.88
C LEU A 128 14.20 0.34 -12.56
N CYS A 129 13.32 -0.57 -12.15
CA CYS A 129 12.76 -0.56 -10.81
C CYS A 129 13.74 -1.26 -9.85
N ASP A 130 14.51 -0.48 -9.09
CA ASP A 130 15.44 -0.95 -8.07
C ASP A 130 15.35 -0.10 -6.79
N GLU A 131 15.81 -0.65 -5.67
CA GLU A 131 15.68 -0.01 -4.35
C GLU A 131 16.47 1.30 -4.25
N ALA A 132 17.67 1.37 -4.82
CA ALA A 132 18.51 2.54 -4.74
C ALA A 132 17.92 3.73 -5.52
N ALA A 133 17.36 3.47 -6.71
CA ALA A 133 16.70 4.48 -7.52
C ALA A 133 15.52 5.12 -6.77
N VAL A 134 14.63 4.30 -6.21
CA VAL A 134 13.43 4.81 -5.52
C VAL A 134 13.75 5.40 -4.13
N ALA A 135 14.75 4.88 -3.42
CA ALA A 135 15.16 5.38 -2.10
C ALA A 135 15.66 6.84 -2.15
N SER A 136 16.12 7.31 -3.32
CA SER A 136 16.56 8.70 -3.52
C SER A 136 15.42 9.73 -3.61
N THR A 137 14.16 9.28 -3.70
CA THR A 137 12.99 10.15 -3.89
C THR A 137 12.36 10.59 -2.56
N LEU A 138 11.47 11.57 -2.58
CA LEU A 138 10.79 12.05 -1.38
C LEU A 138 9.94 10.95 -0.74
N SER A 139 10.13 10.72 0.56
CA SER A 139 9.30 9.82 1.36
C SER A 139 8.08 10.54 1.92
N VAL A 140 6.91 9.98 1.64
CA VAL A 140 5.61 10.53 2.06
C VAL A 140 4.93 9.55 2.99
N ARG A 141 4.51 10.02 4.16
CA ARG A 141 3.76 9.20 5.11
C ARG A 141 2.35 8.93 4.59
N LEU A 142 1.88 7.70 4.71
CA LEU A 142 0.53 7.32 4.29
C LEU A 142 -0.50 7.73 5.37
N GLY A 143 -0.99 8.97 5.22
CA GLY A 143 -1.94 9.57 6.15
C GLY A 143 -1.37 9.61 7.57
N ASN A 144 -2.17 9.16 8.54
CA ASN A 144 -1.74 9.01 9.94
C ASN A 144 -1.13 7.63 10.25
N GLY A 145 -0.95 6.77 9.25
CA GLY A 145 -0.51 5.39 9.40
C GLY A 145 1.01 5.22 9.61
N PRO A 146 1.45 4.00 9.95
CA PRO A 146 2.84 3.71 10.27
C PRO A 146 3.71 3.38 9.04
N LEU A 147 3.17 3.59 7.83
CA LEU A 147 3.85 3.30 6.57
C LEU A 147 4.21 4.61 5.85
N SER A 148 5.32 4.58 5.14
CA SER A 148 5.70 5.63 4.18
C SER A 148 5.87 5.06 2.79
N MET A 149 5.66 5.89 1.78
CA MET A 149 5.76 5.56 0.37
C MET A 149 6.72 6.51 -0.34
N GLN A 150 7.50 5.94 -1.25
CA GLN A 150 8.36 6.62 -2.22
C GLN A 150 8.05 6.06 -3.60
N SER A 151 8.27 6.83 -4.66
CA SER A 151 8.08 6.32 -6.02
C SER A 151 9.00 6.96 -7.05
N VAL A 152 9.37 6.17 -8.05
CA VAL A 152 10.05 6.62 -9.27
C VAL A 152 9.31 6.04 -10.48
N LEU A 153 9.20 6.79 -11.58
CA LEU A 153 8.61 6.27 -12.82
C LEU A 153 9.63 5.44 -13.60
N VAL A 154 9.20 4.29 -14.10
CA VAL A 154 9.99 3.37 -14.92
C VAL A 154 9.15 2.99 -16.14
N GLY A 155 9.35 3.67 -17.26
CA GLY A 155 8.53 3.47 -18.47
C GLY A 155 7.03 3.72 -18.19
N LYS A 156 6.21 2.67 -18.29
CA LYS A 156 4.76 2.69 -18.01
C LYS A 156 4.40 2.15 -16.61
N SER A 157 5.38 2.04 -15.73
CA SER A 157 5.22 1.55 -14.36
C SER A 157 5.63 2.62 -13.35
N ALA A 158 5.04 2.56 -12.17
CA ALA A 158 5.59 3.16 -10.97
C ALA A 158 6.38 2.10 -10.20
N CYS A 159 7.64 2.40 -9.90
CA CYS A 159 8.41 1.64 -8.93
C CYS A 159 8.17 2.25 -7.55
N VAL A 160 7.54 1.49 -6.66
CA VAL A 160 7.04 1.96 -5.37
C VAL A 160 7.82 1.29 -4.26
N ARG A 161 8.40 2.10 -3.37
CA ARG A 161 9.01 1.63 -2.13
C ARG A 161 8.07 1.95 -0.97
N VAL A 162 7.82 0.95 -0.15
CA VAL A 162 7.05 1.09 1.09
C VAL A 162 7.93 0.68 2.26
N THR A 163 7.93 1.52 3.30
CA THR A 163 8.67 1.25 4.52
C THR A 163 7.78 1.29 5.75
N SER A 164 8.17 0.49 6.74
CA SER A 164 7.71 0.60 8.12
C SER A 164 8.90 0.54 9.06
N SER A 165 8.95 1.45 10.03
CA SER A 165 9.94 1.46 11.11
C SER A 165 9.47 0.73 12.38
N ASP A 166 8.28 0.13 12.34
CA ASP A 166 7.71 -0.59 13.48
C ASP A 166 7.97 -2.09 13.32
N LEU A 167 8.79 -2.62 14.23
CA LEU A 167 9.19 -4.03 14.26
C LEU A 167 8.12 -4.96 14.85
N LEU A 168 7.03 -4.42 15.39
CA LEU A 168 5.95 -5.22 15.95
C LEU A 168 5.00 -5.77 14.88
N PHE A 169 5.12 -5.32 13.63
CA PHE A 169 4.27 -5.79 12.56
C PHE A 169 4.74 -7.16 12.04
N ALA A 170 3.79 -8.07 11.87
CA ALA A 170 4.00 -9.34 11.18
C ALA A 170 3.80 -9.18 9.66
N TRP A 171 2.90 -8.27 9.27
CA TRP A 171 2.63 -7.96 7.87
C TRP A 171 2.10 -6.54 7.70
N PHE A 172 2.28 -6.00 6.50
CA PHE A 172 1.57 -4.80 6.06
C PHE A 172 1.20 -4.90 4.59
N GLY A 173 0.05 -4.34 4.26
CA GLY A 173 -0.51 -4.32 2.92
C GLY A 173 -0.76 -2.91 2.41
N LEU A 174 -0.71 -2.79 1.09
CA LEU A 174 -0.93 -1.57 0.33
C LEU A 174 -1.92 -1.86 -0.80
N SER A 175 -2.82 -0.92 -1.07
CA SER A 175 -3.80 -1.02 -2.13
C SER A 175 -4.01 0.35 -2.79
N PHE A 176 -4.01 0.40 -4.11
CA PHE A 176 -4.55 1.55 -4.84
C PHE A 176 -6.06 1.39 -4.92
N THR A 177 -6.81 2.38 -4.44
CA THR A 177 -8.25 2.25 -4.18
C THR A 177 -9.05 3.33 -4.90
N PRO A 178 -10.32 3.05 -5.27
CA PRO A 178 -11.21 4.05 -5.84
C PRO A 178 -11.81 4.98 -4.75
N THR A 179 -11.75 4.57 -3.48
CA THR A 179 -12.35 5.31 -2.36
C THR A 179 -11.49 5.18 -1.10
N THR A 180 -11.64 6.13 -0.16
CA THR A 180 -11.03 6.04 1.17
C THR A 180 -11.77 5.08 2.11
N ASN A 181 -12.96 4.60 1.72
CA ASN A 181 -13.78 3.72 2.53
C ASN A 181 -13.11 2.36 2.70
N MET A 182 -12.82 2.01 3.94
CA MET A 182 -12.25 0.71 4.30
C MET A 182 -13.29 -0.31 4.80
N ILE A 183 -14.60 -0.04 4.63
CA ILE A 183 -15.69 -0.83 5.23
C ILE A 183 -16.83 -1.17 4.23
N ASN A 184 -17.32 -2.40 4.41
CA ASN A 184 -18.41 -3.17 3.78
C ASN A 184 -19.63 -2.38 3.28
N ALA A 185 -20.12 -2.75 2.08
CA ALA A 185 -21.53 -2.62 1.71
C ALA A 185 -22.00 -3.86 0.90
N PRO A 186 -23.15 -4.47 1.25
CA PRO A 186 -24.08 -4.06 2.30
C PRO A 186 -23.57 -4.39 3.72
N THR A 187 -24.16 -3.73 4.71
CA THR A 187 -23.84 -3.82 6.14
C THR A 187 -23.81 -5.28 6.64
N ASN A 188 -22.70 -5.72 7.25
CA ASN A 188 -22.69 -6.89 8.14
C ASN A 188 -21.79 -6.63 9.37
N ASN A 189 -22.10 -7.34 10.46
CA ASN A 189 -21.76 -7.00 11.84
C ASN A 189 -20.25 -7.08 12.18
N ALA A 190 -19.81 -6.23 13.11
CA ALA A 190 -18.54 -6.36 13.83
C ALA A 190 -18.77 -6.97 15.22
N ILE A 191 -17.94 -7.93 15.64
CA ILE A 191 -17.94 -8.46 17.02
C ILE A 191 -16.97 -7.61 17.85
N VAL A 192 -17.49 -7.02 18.92
CA VAL A 192 -16.74 -6.31 19.97
C VAL A 192 -16.66 -7.23 21.19
N TYR A 193 -15.46 -7.49 21.70
CA TYR A 193 -15.31 -8.13 23.02
C TYR A 193 -15.26 -7.06 24.11
N GLN A 194 -16.18 -7.13 25.08
CA GLN A 194 -16.12 -6.34 26.31
C GLN A 194 -15.86 -7.31 27.47
N GLN A 195 -14.67 -7.25 28.07
CA GLN A 195 -14.45 -7.90 29.36
C GLN A 195 -14.87 -6.91 30.45
N ARG A 196 -16.06 -7.12 31.04
CA ARG A 196 -16.33 -6.59 32.37
C ARG A 196 -15.54 -7.43 33.36
N VAL A 197 -14.80 -6.78 34.25
CA VAL A 197 -14.71 -7.28 35.62
C VAL A 197 -15.57 -6.35 36.47
N LEU A 198 -16.55 -6.96 37.14
CA LEU A 198 -17.46 -6.31 38.07
C LEU A 198 -16.76 -6.15 39.43
N LYS A 199 -16.84 -4.92 39.96
CA LYS A 199 -16.47 -4.41 41.29
C LYS A 199 -14.98 -4.46 41.67
#